data_AF-A0A970X067-F1
#
_entry.id   AF-A0A970X067-F1
#
_cell.length_a   1.000
_cell.length_b   1.000
_cell.length_c   1.000
_cell.angle_alpha   90.00
_cell.angle_beta   90.00
_cell.angle_gamma   90.00
#
_symmetry.space_group_name_H-M   'P 1'
#
loop_
_entity.id
_entity.type
_entity.pdbx_description
1 polymer ?
#
loop_
_entity_poly.entity_id
_entity_poly.type
_entity_poly.pdbx_seq_one_letter_code
_entity_poly.pdbx_strand_id
1 'polypeptide(L)'
;MTLLKRILESIASALKVGLGWFFLALIRFYQVAISPMTQSSCRYTPTCSQYALEAVRKYGPFKGGWLAIRRLARCHPWGGHGYDPVP
;
A
#
# COMPACT_ATOMS: atom_id res chain seq x y z
N MET A 1 -27.96 21.84 -8.40
CA MET A 1 -27.60 20.40 -8.34
C MET A 1 -26.20 20.06 -8.88
N THR A 2 -25.55 20.97 -9.63
CA THR A 2 -24.18 20.81 -10.17
C THR A 2 -23.08 21.28 -9.20
N LEU A 3 -23.29 22.39 -8.47
CA LEU A 3 -22.32 22.92 -7.49
C LEU A 3 -22.13 22.01 -6.27
N LEU A 4 -23.21 21.48 -5.69
CA LEU A 4 -23.13 20.54 -4.56
C LEU A 4 -22.37 19.26 -4.95
N LYS A 5 -22.65 18.69 -6.13
CA LYS A 5 -21.91 17.53 -6.66
C LYS A 5 -20.44 17.86 -6.87
N ARG A 6 -20.11 19.05 -7.40
CA ARG A 6 -18.73 19.48 -7.62
C ARG A 6 -17.97 19.69 -6.31
N ILE A 7 -18.62 20.23 -5.27
CA ILE A 7 -18.05 20.35 -3.93
C ILE A 7 -17.83 18.98 -3.30
N LEU A 8 -18.80 18.06 -3.43
CA LEU A 8 -18.67 16.69 -2.92
C LEU A 8 -17.51 15.93 -3.59
N GLU A 9 -17.38 16.04 -4.91
CA GLU A 9 -16.27 15.46 -5.69
C GLU A 9 -14.91 16.08 -5.33
N SER A 10 -14.87 17.40 -5.07
CA SER A 10 -13.65 18.09 -4.62
C SER A 10 -13.23 17.63 -3.21
N ILE A 11 -14.18 17.48 -2.28
CA ILE A 11 -13.89 16.96 -0.94
C ILE A 11 -13.45 15.50 -1.03
N ALA A 12 -14.12 14.67 -1.84
CA ALA A 12 -13.77 13.26 -2.03
C ALA A 12 -12.40 13.07 -2.69
N SER A 13 -12.01 13.95 -3.62
CA SER A 13 -10.69 13.93 -4.25
C SER A 13 -9.59 14.37 -3.29
N ALA A 14 -9.83 15.42 -2.48
CA ALA A 14 -8.92 15.84 -1.42
C ALA A 14 -8.74 14.74 -0.35
N LEU A 15 -9.83 14.06 0.05
CA LEU A 15 -9.77 12.92 0.97
C LEU A 15 -8.98 11.75 0.38
N LYS A 16 -9.16 11.45 -0.90
CA LYS A 16 -8.40 10.40 -1.63
C LYS A 16 -6.91 10.65 -1.60
N VAL A 17 -6.49 11.89 -1.85
CA VAL A 17 -5.08 12.28 -1.84
C VAL A 17 -4.53 12.23 -0.41
N GLY A 18 -5.23 12.82 0.55
CA GLY A 18 -4.85 12.79 1.97
C GLY A 18 -4.67 11.37 2.51
N LEU A 19 -5.59 10.47 2.16
CA LEU A 19 -5.51 9.06 2.56
C LEU A 19 -4.32 8.33 1.91
N GLY A 20 -4.00 8.65 0.65
CA GLY A 20 -2.81 8.12 -0.04
C GLY A 20 -1.52 8.47 0.68
N TRP A 21 -1.36 9.75 1.04
CA TRP A 21 -0.19 10.21 1.79
C TRP A 21 -0.11 9.60 3.18
N PHE A 22 -1.24 9.46 3.87
CA PHE A 22 -1.30 8.81 5.19
C PHE A 22 -0.85 7.35 5.13
N PHE A 23 -1.34 6.57 4.16
CA PHE A 23 -0.92 5.18 3.98
C PHE A 23 0.57 5.06 3.64
N LEU A 24 1.09 5.93 2.77
CA LEU A 24 2.52 5.96 2.43
C LEU A 24 3.38 6.30 3.65
N ALA A 25 2.94 7.25 4.48
CA ALA A 25 3.62 7.63 5.72
C ALA A 25 3.64 6.46 6.71
N LEU A 26 2.53 5.74 6.89
CA LEU A 26 2.48 4.54 7.74
C LEU A 26 3.43 3.44 7.24
N ILE A 27 3.43 3.15 5.93
CA ILE A 27 4.32 2.14 5.35
C ILE A 27 5.79 2.54 5.53
N ARG A 28 6.13 3.81 5.32
CA ARG A 28 7.49 4.36 5.55
C ARG A 28 7.88 4.31 7.03
N PHE A 29 6.98 4.68 7.92
CA PHE A 29 7.20 4.61 9.37
C PHE A 29 7.46 3.16 9.80
N TYR A 30 6.68 2.21 9.30
CA TYR A 30 6.91 0.78 9.52
C TYR A 30 8.28 0.33 8.98
N GLN A 31 8.66 0.75 7.77
CA GLN A 31 9.97 0.44 7.21
C GLN A 31 11.14 0.98 8.05
N VAL A 32 11.02 2.18 8.63
CA VAL A 32 12.12 2.80 9.38
C VAL A 32 12.16 2.33 10.84
N ALA A 33 11.00 2.16 11.47
CA ALA A 33 10.92 1.82 12.89
C ALA A 33 10.98 0.30 13.14
N ILE A 34 10.34 -0.50 12.30
CA ILE A 34 10.15 -1.95 12.54
C ILE A 34 11.07 -2.79 11.65
N SER A 35 11.29 -2.42 10.38
CA SER A 35 12.15 -3.21 9.48
C SER A 35 13.59 -3.44 9.98
N PRO A 36 14.28 -2.51 10.68
CA PRO A 36 15.63 -2.80 11.18
C PRO A 36 15.63 -3.76 12.38
N MET A 37 14.50 -3.90 13.08
CA MET A 37 14.36 -4.78 14.24
C MET A 37 13.81 -6.17 13.89
N THR A 38 13.30 -6.35 12.66
CA THR A 38 12.65 -7.59 12.24
C THR A 38 13.48 -8.29 11.17
N GLN A 39 13.81 -9.56 11.36
CA GLN A 39 14.45 -10.39 10.33
C GLN A 39 13.61 -10.36 9.04
N SER A 40 14.26 -10.49 7.88
CA SER A 40 13.62 -10.53 6.56
C SER A 40 12.67 -11.73 6.40
N SER A 41 11.44 -11.58 6.91
CA SER A 41 10.37 -12.58 6.85
C SER A 41 9.68 -12.64 5.48
N CYS A 42 9.95 -11.66 4.61
CA CYS A 42 9.36 -11.61 3.28
C CYS A 42 9.93 -12.74 2.40
N ARG A 43 9.07 -13.69 2.03
CA ARG A 43 9.39 -14.79 1.09
C ARG A 43 9.36 -14.41 -0.38
N TYR A 44 8.87 -13.21 -0.65
CA TYR A 44 8.69 -12.67 -1.98
C TYR A 44 9.65 -11.52 -2.23
N THR A 45 10.07 -11.37 -3.49
CA THR A 45 10.91 -10.27 -3.96
C THR A 45 10.12 -9.45 -4.99
N PRO A 46 10.03 -8.12 -4.85
CA PRO A 46 10.48 -7.28 -3.73
C PRO A 46 9.69 -7.55 -2.43
N THR A 47 10.19 -7.04 -1.30
CA THR A 47 9.58 -7.25 0.04
C THR A 47 8.13 -6.74 0.08
N CYS A 48 7.30 -7.28 0.99
CA CYS A 48 5.89 -6.89 1.10
C CYS A 48 5.70 -5.38 1.35
N SER A 49 6.59 -4.76 2.12
CA SER A 49 6.55 -3.32 2.39
C SER A 49 6.95 -2.49 1.17
N GLN A 50 7.90 -2.95 0.36
CA GLN A 50 8.27 -2.30 -0.89
C GLN A 50 7.19 -2.47 -1.96
N TYR A 51 6.63 -3.67 -2.07
CA TYR A 51 5.46 -3.95 -2.91
C TYR A 51 4.27 -3.05 -2.53
N ALA A 52 3.99 -2.89 -1.24
CA ALA A 52 2.91 -2.02 -0.77
C ALA A 52 3.15 -0.55 -1.16
N LEU A 53 4.40 -0.09 -1.04
CA LEU A 53 4.78 1.27 -1.40
C LEU A 53 4.63 1.51 -2.92
N GLU A 54 5.11 0.58 -3.75
CA GLU A 54 4.95 0.64 -5.21
C GLU A 54 3.47 0.55 -5.64
N ALA A 55 2.70 -0.34 -5.02
CA ALA A 55 1.28 -0.53 -5.32
C ALA A 55 0.47 0.73 -5.01
N VAL A 56 0.71 1.36 -3.85
CA VAL A 56 0.04 2.62 -3.48
C VAL A 56 0.47 3.77 -4.39
N ARG A 57 1.75 3.82 -4.81
CA ARG A 57 2.22 4.83 -5.76
C ARG A 57 1.61 4.67 -7.15
N LYS A 58 1.47 3.44 -7.64
CA LYS A 58 1.00 3.15 -9.00
C LYS A 58 -0.53 3.16 -9.14
N TYR A 59 -1.24 2.67 -8.12
CA TYR A 59 -2.70 2.48 -8.16
C TYR A 59 -3.50 3.31 -7.15
N GLY A 60 -2.83 4.13 -6.32
CA GLY A 60 -3.45 4.91 -5.27
C GLY A 60 -3.78 4.08 -4.01
N PRO A 61 -4.32 4.72 -2.95
CA PRO A 61 -4.53 4.10 -1.64
C PRO A 61 -5.45 2.88 -1.66
N PHE A 62 -6.56 2.95 -2.42
CA PHE A 62 -7.57 1.89 -2.41
C PHE A 62 -7.09 0.63 -3.14
N LYS A 63 -6.76 0.76 -4.44
CA LYS A 63 -6.33 -0.39 -5.25
C LYS A 63 -4.92 -0.85 -4.88
N GLY A 64 -4.02 0.09 -4.54
CA GLY A 64 -2.69 -0.23 -4.04
C GLY A 64 -2.72 -0.93 -2.68
N GLY A 65 -3.56 -0.45 -1.76
CA GLY A 65 -3.78 -1.08 -0.46
C GLY A 65 -4.36 -2.49 -0.57
N TRP A 66 -5.32 -2.70 -1.47
CA TRP A 66 -5.88 -4.03 -1.74
C TRP A 66 -4.81 -5.02 -2.25
N LEU A 67 -3.98 -4.60 -3.20
CA LEU A 67 -2.87 -5.42 -3.71
C LEU A 67 -1.86 -5.73 -2.61
N ALA A 68 -1.53 -4.75 -1.76
CA ALA A 68 -0.63 -4.94 -0.64
C ALA A 68 -1.16 -5.97 0.37
N ILE A 69 -2.42 -5.85 0.79
CA ILE A 69 -3.05 -6.79 1.75
C ILE A 69 -3.07 -8.21 1.15
N ARG A 70 -3.44 -8.35 -0.12
CA ARG A 70 -3.43 -9.65 -0.81
C ARG A 70 -2.03 -10.26 -0.91
N ARG A 71 -0.99 -9.44 -0.98
CA ARG A 71 0.42 -9.89 -0.94
C ARG A 71 0.79 -10.37 0.45
N LEU A 72 0.50 -9.58 1.49
CA LEU A 72 0.74 -9.96 2.89
C LEU A 72 0.03 -11.26 3.25
N ALA A 73 -1.23 -11.43 2.83
CA ALA A 73 -2.02 -12.64 3.07
C ALA A 73 -1.41 -13.90 2.42
N ARG A 74 -0.59 -13.77 1.38
CA ARG A 74 0.14 -14.88 0.74
C ARG A 74 1.56 -15.05 1.30
N CYS A 75 2.07 -14.07 2.04
CA CYS A 75 3.41 -14.08 2.61
C CYS A 75 3.41 -14.80 3.97
N HIS A 76 3.12 -16.10 3.97
CA HIS A 76 3.13 -16.96 5.15
C HIS A 76 3.89 -18.27 4.85
N PRO A 77 4.25 -19.08 5.87
CA PRO A 77 5.08 -20.27 5.67
C PRO A 77 4.48 -21.36 4.77
N TRP A 78 3.16 -21.39 4.64
CA TRP A 78 2.42 -22.25 3.72
C TRP A 78 2.02 -21.55 2.42
N GLY A 79 2.48 -20.31 2.24
CA GLY A 79 2.24 -19.52 1.04
C GLY A 79 3.35 -19.71 0.02
N GLY A 80 3.25 -18.98 -1.08
CA GLY A 80 4.28 -19.01 -2.12
C GLY A 80 5.54 -18.22 -1.76
N HIS A 81 6.44 -18.17 -2.72
CA HIS A 81 7.73 -17.49 -2.65
C HIS A 81 8.20 -17.14 -4.07
N GLY A 82 9.18 -16.24 -4.19
CA GLY A 82 9.78 -15.86 -5.48
C GLY A 82 9.50 -14.42 -5.91
N TYR A 83 9.73 -14.14 -7.19
CA TYR A 83 9.60 -12.79 -7.75
C TYR A 83 8.14 -12.49 -8.17
N ASP A 84 7.53 -11.47 -7.57
CA ASP A 84 6.19 -10.98 -7.99
C ASP A 84 6.15 -9.44 -7.79
N PRO A 85 6.50 -8.68 -8.85
CA PRO A 85 6.48 -7.23 -8.82
C PRO A 85 5.05 -6.71 -8.97
N VAL A 86 4.85 -5.44 -8.65
CA VAL A 86 3.56 -4.79 -8.87
C VAL A 86 3.25 -4.75 -10.39
N PRO A 87 2.07 -5.22 -10.83
CA PRO A 87 1.66 -5.16 -12.24
C PRO A 87 1.55 -3.72 -12.74
#